data_AF-A0A9D4JKT4-F1
#
_entry.id   AF-A0A9D4JKT4-F1
#
_cell.length_a   1.000
_cell.length_b   1.000
_cell.length_c   1.000
_cell.angle_alpha   90.00
_cell.angle_beta   90.00
_cell.angle_gamma   90.00
#
_symmetry.space_group_name_H-M   'P 1'
#
loop_
_entity.id
_entity.type
_entity.pdbx_description
1 polymer ?
#
loop_
_entity_poly.entity_id
_entity_poly.type
_entity_poly.pdbx_seq_one_letter_code
_entity_poly.pdbx_strand_id
1 'polypeptide(L)'
;MPLVLFYARHLDGQHAYIVHQDVAFKTILVNDGESYDSNTGRFTASVPGVYMFKLHYNHYTNIRANLEIVRDGRPLQSPGQYEGSYAVSVCMQAFAKVTIGDMVWMRSI
;
A
#
# COMPACT_ATOMS: atom_id res chain seq x y z
N MET A 1 5.68 -9.08 23.84
CA MET A 1 5.61 -9.30 22.37
C MET A 1 5.85 -7.94 21.72
N PRO A 2 6.76 -7.82 20.75
CA PRO A 2 6.95 -6.56 20.03
C PRO A 2 5.67 -6.20 19.27
N LEU A 3 5.22 -4.96 19.41
CA LEU A 3 4.11 -4.39 18.62
C LEU A 3 4.67 -3.94 17.27
N VAL A 4 4.04 -4.34 16.17
CA VAL A 4 4.37 -3.89 14.83
C VAL A 4 3.09 -3.36 14.18
N LEU A 5 3.05 -2.05 13.96
CA LEU A 5 1.90 -1.36 13.39
C LEU A 5 2.37 -0.11 12.66
N PHE A 6 1.89 0.11 11.45
CA PHE A 6 2.06 1.39 10.79
C PHE A 6 0.73 1.89 10.24
N TYR A 7 0.60 3.21 10.19
CA TYR A 7 -0.45 3.91 9.48
C TYR A 7 0.14 5.16 8.85
N ALA A 8 0.09 5.24 7.53
CA ALA A 8 0.56 6.37 6.75
C ALA A 8 -0.48 6.82 5.73
N ARG A 9 -0.40 8.08 5.31
CA ARG A 9 -1.28 8.68 4.28
C ARG A 9 -0.53 9.63 3.36
N HIS A 10 -1.17 9.98 2.25
CA HIS A 10 -0.86 11.19 1.50
C HIS A 10 -1.71 12.34 2.04
N LEU A 11 -1.10 13.51 2.21
CA LEU A 11 -1.80 14.75 2.55
C LEU A 11 -2.08 15.63 1.32
N ASP A 12 -1.30 15.44 0.26
CA ASP A 12 -1.29 16.33 -0.89
C ASP A 12 -2.01 15.73 -2.11
N GLY A 13 -2.87 16.54 -2.71
CA GLY A 13 -3.15 16.63 -4.15
C GLY A 13 -3.56 15.39 -4.95
N GLN A 14 -3.90 15.64 -6.21
CA GLN A 14 -3.98 14.60 -7.22
C GLN A 14 -2.57 14.09 -7.52
N HIS A 15 -2.35 12.77 -7.42
CA HIS A 15 -1.08 12.14 -7.78
C HIS A 15 -1.29 11.27 -9.02
N ALA A 16 -0.55 11.58 -10.09
CA ALA A 16 -0.45 10.69 -11.23
C ALA A 16 0.67 9.67 -10.96
N TYR A 17 0.36 8.39 -11.09
CA TYR A 17 1.34 7.32 -11.04
C TYR A 17 1.65 6.82 -12.44
N ILE A 18 2.91 6.51 -12.72
CA ILE A 18 3.26 5.70 -13.89
C ILE A 18 3.02 4.23 -13.56
N VAL A 19 2.77 3.38 -14.55
CA VAL A 19 2.55 1.94 -14.32
C VAL A 19 3.78 1.31 -13.64
N HIS A 20 3.55 0.42 -12.69
CA HIS A 20 4.59 -0.27 -11.89
C HIS A 20 5.46 0.64 -11.03
N GLN A 21 4.91 1.76 -10.57
CA GLN A 21 5.56 2.65 -9.62
C GLN A 21 5.23 2.25 -8.18
N ASP A 22 6.25 2.10 -7.34
CA ASP A 22 6.09 1.96 -5.90
C ASP A 22 5.58 3.27 -5.29
N VAL A 23 4.58 3.18 -4.41
CA VAL A 23 3.89 4.34 -3.82
C VAL A 23 4.30 4.53 -2.36
N ALA A 24 4.83 5.73 -2.07
CA ALA A 24 5.30 6.11 -0.74
C ALA A 24 4.40 7.14 -0.06
N PHE A 25 3.72 6.73 1.01
CA PHE A 25 2.87 7.59 1.83
C PHE A 25 3.74 8.36 2.83
N LYS A 26 3.95 9.64 2.55
CA LYS A 26 4.95 10.46 3.27
C LYS A 26 4.53 10.88 4.67
N THR A 27 3.22 10.94 4.95
CA THR A 27 2.72 11.34 6.27
C THR A 27 2.50 10.12 7.14
N ILE A 28 3.36 9.90 8.13
CA ILE A 28 3.26 8.82 9.10
C ILE A 28 2.39 9.30 10.29
N LEU A 29 1.39 8.50 10.67
CA LEU A 29 0.58 8.71 11.87
C LEU A 29 0.98 7.75 13.00
N VAL A 30 1.31 6.50 12.64
CA VAL A 30 1.80 5.46 13.55
C VAL A 30 2.90 4.68 12.84
N ASN A 31 3.97 4.31 13.55
CA ASN A 31 5.02 3.43 13.04
C ASN A 31 5.70 2.67 14.19
N ASP A 32 4.91 1.97 14.98
CA ASP A 32 5.41 1.14 16.08
C ASP A 32 6.22 -0.03 15.52
N GLY A 33 7.43 -0.20 16.05
CA GLY A 33 8.41 -1.17 15.54
C GLY A 33 9.15 -0.71 14.29
N GLU A 34 8.99 0.57 13.89
CA GLU A 34 9.75 1.25 12.83
C GLU A 34 9.86 0.45 11.51
N SER A 35 8.81 -0.32 11.22
CA SER A 35 8.83 -1.29 10.11
C SER A 35 8.39 -0.68 8.79
N TYR A 36 7.83 0.54 8.77
CA TYR A 36 7.50 1.28 7.55
C TYR A 36 8.53 2.38 7.24
N ASP A 37 9.04 2.40 6.02
CA ASP A 37 9.92 3.46 5.51
C ASP A 37 9.14 4.38 4.56
N SER A 38 8.89 5.62 4.98
CA SER A 38 8.20 6.62 4.16
C SER A 38 9.01 7.10 2.95
N ASN A 39 10.32 6.86 2.89
CA ASN A 39 11.11 7.22 1.71
C ASN A 39 10.80 6.30 0.54
N THR A 40 10.72 5.00 0.81
CA THR A 40 10.48 3.95 -0.19
C THR A 40 9.02 3.51 -0.30
N GLY A 41 8.21 3.75 0.73
CA GLY A 41 6.83 3.28 0.81
C GLY A 41 6.68 1.83 1.26
N ARG A 42 7.76 1.20 1.74
CA ARG A 42 7.80 -0.23 2.02
C ARG A 42 7.67 -0.50 3.51
N PHE A 43 6.85 -1.49 3.84
CA PHE A 43 6.93 -2.21 5.09
C PHE A 43 7.98 -3.31 4.97
N THR A 44 8.86 -3.45 5.97
CA THR A 44 9.83 -4.55 6.10
C THR A 44 9.54 -5.30 7.40
N ALA A 45 9.26 -6.59 7.30
CA ALA A 45 8.91 -7.39 8.47
C ALA A 45 10.10 -7.53 9.43
N SER A 46 9.95 -7.04 10.65
CA SER A 46 10.90 -7.23 11.77
C SER A 46 10.56 -8.43 12.65
N VAL A 47 9.32 -8.94 12.55
CA VAL A 47 8.79 -10.05 13.35
C VAL A 47 8.05 -11.01 12.42
N PRO A 48 8.28 -12.34 12.51
CA PRO A 48 7.54 -13.30 11.70
C PRO A 48 6.09 -13.40 12.19
N GLY A 49 5.14 -13.46 11.27
CA GLY A 49 3.73 -13.49 11.65
C GLY A 49 2.77 -13.38 10.47
N VAL A 50 1.47 -13.27 10.79
CA VAL A 50 0.43 -12.96 9.81
C VAL A 50 0.02 -11.50 10.01
N TYR A 51 0.14 -10.71 8.95
CA TYR A 51 -0.15 -9.29 8.95
C TYR A 51 -1.35 -8.99 8.06
N MET A 52 -2.12 -7.98 8.43
CA MET A 52 -3.16 -7.39 7.59
C MET A 52 -2.62 -6.09 6.99
N PHE A 53 -2.61 -6.01 5.67
CA PHE A 53 -2.32 -4.78 4.95
C PHE A 53 -3.63 -4.24 4.40
N LYS A 54 -3.94 -2.98 4.69
CA LYS A 54 -5.15 -2.30 4.25
C LYS A 54 -4.79 -1.04 3.50
N LEU A 55 -5.42 -0.85 2.36
CA LEU A 55 -5.31 0.35 1.53
C LEU A 55 -6.70 0.96 1.35
N HIS A 56 -6.75 2.28 1.48
CA HIS A 56 -7.90 3.09 1.09
C HIS A 56 -7.41 4.24 0.23
N TYR A 57 -7.96 4.37 -0.97
CA TYR A 57 -7.63 5.47 -1.87
C TYR A 57 -8.85 5.85 -2.72
N ASN A 58 -8.82 7.09 -3.21
CA ASN A 58 -9.77 7.58 -4.19
C ASN A 58 -9.02 7.84 -5.50
N HIS A 59 -9.65 7.57 -6.63
CA HIS A 59 -9.11 7.94 -7.94
C HIS A 59 -10.24 8.33 -8.89
N TYR A 60 -9.89 9.05 -9.95
CA TYR A 60 -10.77 9.26 -11.10
C TYR A 60 -10.51 8.17 -12.12
N THR A 61 -11.57 7.52 -12.61
CA THR A 61 -11.49 6.36 -13.51
C THR A 61 -10.86 6.65 -14.88
N ASN A 62 -10.80 7.92 -15.31
CA ASN A 62 -10.06 8.32 -16.53
C ASN A 62 -8.54 8.36 -16.31
N ILE A 63 -8.08 8.28 -15.06
CA ILE A 63 -6.68 8.13 -14.67
C ILE A 63 -6.50 6.67 -14.30
N ARG A 64 -5.69 5.93 -15.08
CA ARG A 64 -5.33 4.53 -14.83
C ARG A 64 -4.34 4.41 -13.65
N ALA A 65 -4.72 4.93 -12.50
CA ALA A 65 -3.94 4.85 -11.27
C ALA A 65 -4.64 3.86 -10.34
N ASN A 66 -4.68 2.59 -10.73
CA ASN A 66 -5.06 1.54 -9.80
C ASN A 66 -3.86 1.18 -8.95
N LEU A 67 -4.10 0.87 -7.68
CA LEU A 67 -3.05 0.48 -6.75
C LEU A 67 -3.28 -0.98 -6.32
N GLU A 68 -2.21 -1.76 -6.28
CA GLU A 68 -2.21 -3.12 -5.77
C GLU A 68 -1.32 -3.24 -4.52
N ILE A 69 -1.63 -4.21 -3.67
CA ILE A 69 -0.76 -4.62 -2.55
C ILE A 69 0.21 -5.65 -3.10
N VAL A 70 1.51 -5.41 -2.92
CA VAL A 70 2.59 -6.25 -3.44
C VAL A 70 3.41 -6.81 -2.29
N ARG A 71 3.78 -8.08 -2.37
CA ARG A 71 4.80 -8.69 -1.52
C ARG A 71 5.94 -9.20 -2.38
N ASP A 72 7.16 -8.77 -2.07
CA ASP A 72 8.39 -9.21 -2.73
C ASP A 72 8.27 -9.21 -4.28
N GLY A 73 7.60 -8.19 -4.81
CA GLY A 73 7.39 -7.94 -6.25
C GLY A 73 6.14 -8.60 -6.85
N ARG A 74 5.48 -9.51 -6.11
CA ARG A 74 4.29 -10.24 -6.56
C ARG A 74 2.99 -9.61 -6.01
N PRO A 75 1.96 -9.41 -6.84
CA PRO A 75 0.66 -8.95 -6.35
C PRO A 75 0.07 -9.91 -5.31
N LEU A 76 -0.32 -9.38 -4.16
CA LEU A 76 -1.13 -10.06 -3.16
C LEU A 76 -2.62 -9.80 -3.37
N GLN A 77 -2.96 -8.57 -3.74
CA GLN A 77 -4.33 -8.15 -3.99
C GLN A 77 -4.34 -6.94 -4.92
N SER A 78 -5.18 -6.99 -5.94
CA SER A 78 -5.41 -5.89 -6.88
C SER A 78 -6.91 -5.55 -6.90
N PRO A 79 -7.29 -4.31 -7.23
CA PRO A 79 -8.69 -3.93 -7.40
C PRO A 79 -9.28 -4.60 -8.65
N GLY A 80 -10.59 -4.77 -8.67
CA GLY A 80 -11.30 -5.10 -9.90
C GLY A 80 -11.21 -3.95 -10.91
N GLN A 81 -11.33 -4.27 -12.19
CA GLN A 81 -11.44 -3.25 -13.23
C GLN A 81 -12.81 -2.56 -13.14
N TYR A 82 -12.81 -1.24 -13.31
CA TYR A 82 -14.01 -0.44 -13.31
C TYR A 82 -13.97 0.59 -14.43
N GLU A 83 -15.03 0.65 -15.24
CA GLU A 83 -15.16 1.61 -16.34
C GLU A 83 -16.16 2.71 -15.94
N GLY A 84 -15.75 3.96 -16.07
CA GLY A 84 -16.57 5.11 -15.74
C GLY A 84 -15.84 6.42 -15.96
N SER A 85 -16.46 7.55 -15.58
CA SER A 85 -15.83 8.88 -15.63
C SER A 85 -16.05 9.68 -14.34
N TYR A 86 -16.16 8.98 -13.21
CA TYR A 86 -16.45 9.56 -11.89
C TYR A 86 -15.37 9.17 -10.88
N ALA A 87 -15.32 9.91 -9.78
CA ALA A 87 -14.48 9.56 -8.65
C ALA A 87 -14.99 8.26 -8.01
N VAL A 88 -14.08 7.34 -7.75
CA VAL A 88 -14.36 6.07 -7.07
C VAL A 88 -13.49 5.94 -5.83
N SER A 89 -14.08 5.36 -4.78
CA SER A 89 -13.38 5.02 -3.53
C SER A 89 -13.10 3.52 -3.53
N VAL A 90 -11.85 3.16 -3.29
CA VAL A 90 -11.39 1.77 -3.27
C VAL A 90 -10.89 1.44 -1.89
N CYS A 91 -11.46 0.40 -1.30
CA CYS A 91 -10.95 -0.26 -0.10
C CYS A 91 -10.42 -1.63 -0.48
N MET A 92 -9.20 -1.94 -0.05
CA MET A 92 -8.57 -3.22 -0.34
C MET A 92 -7.81 -3.71 0.88
N GLN A 93 -7.83 -5.02 1.10
CA GLN A 93 -7.09 -5.65 2.19
C GLN A 93 -6.49 -6.99 1.76
N ALA A 94 -5.32 -7.32 2.29
CA ALA A 94 -4.69 -8.63 2.11
C ALA A 94 -4.10 -9.10 3.44
N PHE A 95 -4.16 -10.42 3.66
CA PHE A 95 -3.45 -11.08 4.74
C PHE A 95 -2.20 -11.75 4.18
N ALA A 96 -1.05 -11.53 4.81
CA ALA A 96 0.20 -12.15 4.39
C ALA A 96 0.93 -12.76 5.59
N LYS A 97 1.33 -14.03 5.45
CA LYS A 97 2.30 -14.65 6.33
C LYS A 97 3.70 -14.23 5.88
N VAL A 98 4.42 -13.51 6.73
CA VAL A 98 5.75 -12.94 6.44
C VAL A 98 6.81 -13.46 7.40
N THR A 99 8.04 -13.51 6.93
CA THR A 99 9.27 -13.75 7.70
C THR A 99 10.11 -12.48 7.78
N ILE A 100 11.12 -12.47 8.65
CA ILE A 100 12.00 -11.30 8.82
C ILE A 100 12.64 -10.94 7.48
N GLY A 101 12.54 -9.67 7.10
CA GLY A 101 13.10 -9.13 5.85
C GLY A 101 12.15 -9.12 4.66
N ASP A 102 11.03 -9.85 4.70
CA ASP A 102 10.00 -9.78 3.64
C ASP A 102 9.45 -8.36 3.56
N MET A 103 9.19 -7.91 2.34
CA MET A 103 8.70 -6.56 2.09
C MET A 103 7.28 -6.55 1.52
N VAL A 104 6.46 -5.61 2.00
CA VAL A 104 5.12 -5.35 1.47
C VAL A 104 4.94 -3.86 1.18
N TRP A 105 4.35 -3.53 0.03
CA TRP A 105 4.15 -2.13 -0.37
C TRP A 105 2.97 -1.98 -1.33
N MET A 106 2.68 -0.73 -1.70
CA MET A 106 1.65 -0.41 -2.69
C MET A 106 2.32 -0.06 -4.01
N ARG A 107 1.79 -0.58 -5.12
CA ARG A 107 2.31 -0.34 -6.47
C ARG A 107 1.19 0.05 -7.41
N SER A 108 1.45 0.95 -8.35
CA SER A 108 0.49 1.28 -9.41
C SER A 108 0.47 0.22 -10.52
N ILE A 109 -0.70 0.03 -11.14
CA ILE A 109 -0.95 -0.85 -12.29
C ILE A 109 -1.72 -0.14 -13.40
#